data_AF-A0A1J7GK96-F1
#
_entry.id   AF-A0A1J7GK96-F1
#
_cell.length_a   1.000
_cell.length_b   1.000
_cell.length_c   1.000
_cell.angle_alpha   90.00
_cell.angle_beta   90.00
_cell.angle_gamma   90.00
#
_symmetry.space_group_name_H-M   'P 1'
#
loop_
_entity.id
_entity.type
_entity.pdbx_description
1 polymer ?
#
loop_
_entity_poly.entity_id
_entity_poly.type
_entity_poly.pdbx_seq_one_letter_code
_entity_poly.pdbx_strand_id
1 'polypeptide(L)'
;MASKLVFLAIMCLALGATSPAAEAAISYGQCCNGIKNLNGMAQNTPDQQSVCNCIKIAVNESGFTYSSFNLDLAASLPKKCGVNVPYQISP
;
A
#
# COMPACT_ATOMS: atom_id res chain seq x y z
N MET A 1 10.01 -19.87 12.64
CA MET A 1 9.97 -18.80 11.61
C MET A 1 9.02 -19.11 10.45
N ALA A 2 8.62 -20.37 10.23
CA ALA A 2 7.57 -20.75 9.28
C ALA A 2 6.13 -20.29 9.67
N SER A 3 5.90 -19.93 10.94
CA SER A 3 4.56 -19.60 11.46
C SER A 3 4.03 -18.21 11.07
N LYS A 4 4.88 -17.26 10.66
CA LYS A 4 4.43 -15.93 10.18
C LYS A 4 3.87 -15.97 8.76
N LEU A 5 4.37 -16.87 7.90
CA LEU A 5 3.87 -17.06 6.54
C LEU A 5 2.46 -17.69 6.51
N VAL A 6 2.18 -18.60 7.44
CA VAL A 6 0.84 -19.23 7.55
C VAL A 6 -0.21 -18.23 8.03
N PHE A 7 0.14 -17.32 8.96
CA PHE A 7 -0.75 -16.25 9.40
C PHE A 7 -1.07 -15.22 8.30
N LEU A 8 -0.10 -14.89 7.43
CA LEU A 8 -0.31 -14.02 6.27
C LEU A 8 -1.18 -14.68 5.19
N ALA A 9 -1.02 -15.99 4.96
CA ALA A 9 -1.86 -16.73 4.02
C ALA A 9 -3.31 -16.91 4.50
N ILE A 10 -3.54 -17.11 5.81
CA ILE A 10 -4.89 -17.21 6.40
C ILE A 10 -5.61 -15.85 6.37
N MET A 11 -4.90 -14.74 6.55
CA MET A 11 -5.47 -13.40 6.37
C MET A 11 -5.89 -13.13 4.91
N CYS A 12 -5.17 -13.71 3.95
CA CYS A 12 -5.49 -13.59 2.53
C CYS A 12 -6.76 -14.39 2.14
N LEU A 13 -6.97 -15.56 2.75
CA LEU A 13 -8.17 -16.37 2.53
C LEU A 13 -9.40 -15.85 3.28
N ALA A 14 -9.24 -15.22 4.44
CA ALA A 14 -10.35 -14.67 5.24
C ALA A 14 -10.86 -13.30 4.75
N LEU A 15 -10.09 -12.57 3.94
CA LEU A 15 -10.52 -11.32 3.30
C LEU A 15 -11.14 -11.54 1.90
N GLY A 16 -11.20 -12.79 1.46
CA GLY A 16 -12.03 -13.20 0.33
C GLY A 16 -13.50 -13.33 0.76
N ALA A 17 -14.26 -12.25 0.53
CA ALA A 17 -15.73 -12.16 0.54
C ALA A 17 -16.44 -11.66 1.83
N THR A 18 -16.60 -10.34 1.95
CA THR A 18 -17.79 -9.72 2.58
C THR A 18 -18.15 -8.38 1.91
N SER A 19 -19.04 -8.42 0.91
CA SER A 19 -19.96 -7.37 0.41
C SER A 19 -19.56 -5.85 0.36
N PRO A 20 -19.66 -5.20 -0.82
CA PRO A 20 -19.01 -3.92 -1.20
C PRO A 20 -19.58 -2.59 -0.62
N ALA A 21 -20.43 -2.63 0.41
CA ALA A 21 -21.11 -1.43 0.92
C ALA A 21 -20.61 -0.95 2.30
N ALA A 22 -19.76 -1.72 2.99
CA ALA A 22 -19.17 -1.36 4.28
C ALA A 22 -17.66 -1.03 4.19
N GLU A 23 -16.96 -1.42 3.11
CA GLU A 23 -15.52 -1.15 2.98
C GLU A 23 -15.16 0.30 2.67
N ALA A 24 -16.06 1.17 2.21
CA ALA A 24 -15.64 2.50 1.73
C ALA A 24 -15.03 3.41 2.82
N ALA A 25 -15.53 3.33 4.06
CA ALA A 25 -15.01 4.15 5.17
C ALA A 25 -13.81 3.50 5.88
N ILE A 26 -13.80 2.17 6.00
CA ILE A 26 -12.69 1.42 6.61
C ILE A 26 -11.50 1.36 5.64
N SER A 27 -11.73 1.24 4.33
CA SER A 27 -10.69 1.16 3.30
C SER A 27 -9.83 2.42 3.24
N TYR A 28 -10.44 3.61 3.28
CA TYR A 28 -9.65 4.85 3.23
C TYR A 28 -8.81 5.05 4.52
N GLY A 29 -9.40 4.81 5.69
CA GLY A 29 -8.68 4.90 6.97
C GLY A 29 -7.55 3.87 7.09
N GLN A 30 -7.80 2.62 6.70
CA GLN A 30 -6.78 1.57 6.70
C GLN A 30 -5.70 1.82 5.65
N CYS A 31 -6.07 2.32 4.46
CA CYS A 31 -5.12 2.75 3.44
C CYS A 31 -4.19 3.85 3.98
N CYS A 32 -4.74 4.90 4.62
CA CYS A 32 -3.93 5.95 5.22
C CYS A 32 -3.06 5.46 6.37
N ASN A 33 -3.54 4.53 7.20
CA ASN A 33 -2.72 3.90 8.24
C ASN A 33 -1.57 3.09 7.63
N GLY A 34 -1.83 2.35 6.54
CA GLY A 34 -0.80 1.65 5.78
C GLY A 34 0.27 2.60 5.23
N ILE A 35 -0.15 3.70 4.59
CA ILE A 35 0.76 4.73 4.05
C ILE A 35 1.61 5.34 5.17
N LYS A 36 1.01 5.68 6.32
CA LYS A 36 1.73 6.22 7.48
C LYS A 36 2.75 5.24 8.03
N ASN A 37 2.41 3.95 8.11
CA ASN A 37 3.30 2.91 8.58
C ASN A 37 4.50 2.75 7.64
N LEU A 38 4.25 2.62 6.33
CA LEU A 38 5.31 2.54 5.32
C LEU A 38 6.24 3.76 5.36
N ASN A 39 5.70 4.96 5.55
CA ASN A 39 6.52 6.16 5.72
C ASN A 39 7.34 6.16 7.01
N GLY A 40 6.78 5.63 8.10
CA GLY A 40 7.50 5.40 9.37
C GLY A 40 8.62 4.37 9.26
N MET A 41 8.52 3.42 8.31
CA MET A 41 9.59 2.48 8.00
C MET A 41 10.66 3.10 7.08
N ALA A 42 10.27 3.97 6.15
CA ALA A 42 11.14 4.54 5.11
C ALA A 42 11.95 5.78 5.57
N GLN A 43 12.56 5.73 6.76
CA GLN A 43 13.24 6.88 7.38
C GLN A 43 14.63 7.19 6.80
N ASN A 44 15.26 6.21 6.14
CA ASN A 44 16.58 6.34 5.52
C ASN A 44 16.56 5.74 4.10
N THR A 45 17.60 6.02 3.32
CA THR A 45 17.66 5.58 1.90
C THR A 45 17.59 4.06 1.72
N PRO A 46 18.30 3.21 2.51
CA PRO A 46 18.12 1.77 2.44
C PRO A 46 16.67 1.32 2.66
N ASP A 47 16.00 1.85 3.70
CA ASP A 47 14.63 1.47 4.01
C ASP A 47 13.64 1.95 2.95
N GLN A 48 13.86 3.15 2.38
CA GLN A 48 13.10 3.67 1.24
C GLN A 48 13.18 2.73 0.04
N GLN A 49 14.38 2.24 -0.29
CA GLN A 49 14.58 1.30 -1.39
C GLN A 49 13.85 -0.03 -1.13
N SER A 50 13.92 -0.55 0.09
CA SER A 50 13.21 -1.76 0.50
C SER A 50 11.68 -1.60 0.38
N VAL A 51 11.13 -0.50 0.87
CA VAL A 51 9.70 -0.18 0.76
C VAL A 51 9.29 -0.02 -0.70
N CYS A 52 10.06 0.72 -1.51
CA CYS A 52 9.79 0.88 -2.94
C CYS A 52 9.77 -0.46 -3.69
N ASN A 53 10.73 -1.35 -3.41
CA ASN A 53 10.76 -2.67 -4.02
C ASN A 53 9.55 -3.53 -3.62
N CYS A 54 9.13 -3.46 -2.35
CA CYS A 54 7.94 -4.15 -1.88
C CYS A 54 6.67 -3.66 -2.61
N ILE A 55 6.50 -2.34 -2.72
CA ILE A 55 5.38 -1.72 -3.44
C ILE A 55 5.42 -2.12 -4.92
N LYS A 56 6.59 -2.08 -5.57
CA LYS A 56 6.74 -2.47 -6.97
C LYS A 56 6.26 -3.90 -7.23
N ILE A 57 6.62 -4.86 -6.38
CA ILE A 57 6.17 -6.25 -6.49
C ILE A 57 4.65 -6.31 -6.33
N ALA A 58 4.10 -5.71 -5.27
CA ALA A 58 2.66 -5.72 -5.02
C ALA A 58 1.85 -5.10 -6.18
N VAL A 59 2.32 -3.98 -6.75
CA VAL A 59 1.69 -3.32 -7.89
C VAL A 59 1.71 -4.23 -9.12
N ASN A 60 2.84 -4.86 -9.41
CA ASN A 60 2.96 -5.81 -10.53
C ASN A 60 2.04 -7.04 -10.36
N GLU A 61 1.86 -7.53 -9.13
CA GLU A 61 0.97 -8.66 -8.83
C GLU A 61 -0.51 -8.28 -8.80
N SER A 62 -0.83 -7.02 -8.50
CA SER A 62 -2.22 -6.52 -8.37
C SER A 62 -2.95 -6.27 -9.70
N GLY A 63 -2.26 -6.39 -10.84
CA GLY A 63 -2.82 -6.04 -12.15
C GLY A 63 -3.02 -4.54 -12.34
N PHE A 64 -2.35 -3.70 -11.55
CA PHE A 64 -2.44 -2.25 -11.65
C PHE A 64 -1.99 -1.76 -13.02
N THR A 65 -2.79 -0.90 -13.64
CA THR A 65 -2.47 -0.28 -14.93
C THR A 65 -1.86 1.10 -14.73
N TYR A 66 -0.65 1.29 -15.23
CA TYR A 66 0.06 2.57 -15.26
C TYR A 66 -0.56 3.52 -16.30
N SER A 67 -1.71 4.11 -15.97
CA SER A 67 -2.28 5.24 -16.71
C SER A 67 -1.91 6.54 -16.01
N SER A 68 -1.84 7.65 -16.75
CA SER A 68 -1.61 8.99 -16.18
C SER A 68 -2.60 9.30 -15.04
N PHE A 69 -3.87 8.92 -15.23
CA PHE A 69 -4.90 9.07 -14.20
C PHE A 69 -4.60 8.29 -12.91
N ASN A 70 -4.19 7.03 -13.02
CA ASN A 70 -3.89 6.20 -11.85
C ASN A 70 -2.61 6.65 -11.14
N LEU A 71 -1.63 7.14 -11.89
CA LEU A 71 -0.39 7.71 -11.34
C LEU A 71 -0.67 9.01 -10.58
N ASP A 72 -1.49 9.91 -11.13
CA ASP A 72 -1.90 11.13 -10.44
C ASP A 72 -2.69 10.81 -9.16
N LEU A 73 -3.57 9.81 -9.23
CA LEU A 73 -4.31 9.33 -8.06
C LEU A 73 -3.35 8.79 -6.99
N ALA A 74 -2.41 7.92 -7.36
CA ALA A 74 -1.41 7.35 -6.45
C ALA A 74 -0.50 8.44 -5.83
N ALA A 75 -0.03 9.40 -6.63
CA ALA A 75 0.78 10.51 -6.15
C ALA A 75 0.01 11.45 -5.19
N SER A 76 -1.32 11.54 -5.33
CA SER A 76 -2.17 12.34 -4.45
C SER A 76 -2.45 11.68 -3.09
N LEU A 77 -2.37 10.34 -2.99
CA LEU A 77 -2.77 9.59 -1.80
C LEU A 77 -1.96 9.94 -0.54
N PRO A 78 -0.61 10.03 -0.57
CA PRO A 78 0.17 10.38 0.61
C PRO A 78 -0.25 11.73 1.19
N LYS A 79 -0.40 12.75 0.33
CA LYS A 79 -0.84 14.10 0.73
C LYS A 79 -2.24 14.07 1.34
N LYS A 80 -3.17 13.33 0.74
CA LYS A 80 -4.54 13.16 1.28
C LYS A 80 -4.54 12.49 2.66
N CYS A 81 -3.59 11.59 2.92
CA CYS A 81 -3.43 10.93 4.21
C CYS A 81 -2.59 11.72 5.23
N GLY A 82 -2.17 12.95 4.90
CA GLY A 82 -1.34 13.80 5.76
C GLY A 82 0.12 13.35 5.86
N VAL A 83 0.60 12.57 4.89
CA VAL A 83 1.98 12.08 4.81
C VAL A 83 2.74 12.88 3.77
N ASN A 84 3.84 13.50 4.17
CA ASN A 84 4.71 14.24 3.27
C ASN A 84 5.92 13.39 2.87
N VAL A 85 5.92 12.91 1.63
CA VAL A 85 7.00 12.10 1.07
C VAL A 85 7.90 13.00 0.22
N PRO A 86 9.23 13.05 0.47
CA PRO A 86 10.15 13.96 -0.24
C PRO A 86 10.54 13.46 -1.65
N TYR A 87 9.92 12.39 -2.15
CA TYR A 87 10.18 11.79 -3.45
C TYR A 87 8.87 11.47 -4.18
N GLN A 88 8.92 11.43 -5.51
CA GLN A 88 7.76 11.08 -6.34
C GLN A 88 7.64 9.57 -6.51
N ILE A 89 6.40 9.08 -6.51
CA ILE A 89 6.07 7.68 -6.80
C ILE A 89 5.84 7.59 -8.31
N SER A 90 6.78 6.99 -9.04
CA SER A 90 6.69 6.73 -10.48
C SER A 90 7.13 5.28 -10.78
N PRO A 91 6.62 4.66 -11.86
CA PRO A 91 7.05 3.33 -12.31
C PRO A 91 8.55 3.26 -12.66
#